data_AF-A0AAN8BYG7-F1
#
_entry.id   AF-A0AAN8BYG7-F1
#
_cell.length_a   1.000
_cell.length_b   1.000
_cell.length_c   1.000
_cell.angle_alpha   90.00
_cell.angle_beta   90.00
_cell.angle_gamma   90.00
#
_symmetry.space_group_name_H-M   'P 1'
#
loop_
_entity.id
_entity.type
_entity.pdbx_description
1 polymer ?
#
loop_
_entity_poly.entity_id
_entity_poly.type
_entity_poly.pdbx_seq_one_letter_code
_entity_poly.pdbx_strand_id
1 'polypeptide(L)'
;MDNRKRPVVSSNSGNSVYWSSSFTRQPARILIVEALPPSWSETCMVLCDALENFLSLACSLDGPCRIPLLSLYAISRQQECLLPFVQVRGNLARLRSCVEELRSIPGEGCVRGAARGGELLRRAVLDSLQQFKQYIRHTGTGIQASNNISVEVTVVTSQPGRGVVRQLEKGLKDADLVSLKRLLVVQIYSAAEWGQDNPSPEDTHADTEGRD
;
A
#
# COMPACT_ATOMS: atom_id res chain seq x y z
N MET A 1 6.98 -8.93 -68.02
CA MET A 1 6.13 -9.68 -67.07
C MET A 1 6.43 -9.06 -65.72
N ASP A 2 5.70 -8.00 -65.36
CA ASP A 2 6.10 -7.11 -64.27
C ASP A 2 4.91 -6.92 -63.33
N ASN A 3 4.75 -7.88 -62.42
CA ASN A 3 3.73 -7.85 -61.38
C ASN A 3 4.24 -7.03 -60.18
N ARG A 4 4.09 -5.70 -60.23
CA ARG A 4 4.28 -4.85 -59.05
C ARG A 4 2.96 -4.68 -58.31
N LYS A 5 2.65 -5.62 -57.40
CA LYS A 5 1.58 -5.45 -56.40
C LYS A 5 1.92 -4.25 -55.51
N ARG A 6 1.10 -3.21 -55.54
CA ARG A 6 1.09 -2.13 -54.53
C ARG A 6 0.34 -2.64 -53.30
N PRO A 7 0.88 -2.50 -52.07
CA PRO A 7 0.04 -2.68 -50.89
C PRO A 7 -0.84 -1.43 -50.73
N VAL A 8 -2.15 -1.66 -50.62
CA VAL A 8 -3.12 -0.67 -50.15
C VAL A 8 -2.79 -0.40 -48.69
N VAL A 9 -2.22 0.77 -48.40
CA VAL A 9 -2.13 1.28 -47.04
C VAL A 9 -3.53 1.69 -46.62
N SER A 10 -4.20 0.79 -45.90
CA SER A 10 -5.38 1.14 -45.12
C SER A 10 -4.92 2.02 -43.97
N SER A 11 -5.16 3.33 -44.10
CA SER A 11 -4.99 4.29 -43.02
C SER A 11 -6.07 4.04 -41.97
N ASN A 12 -5.78 3.10 -41.07
CA ASN A 12 -6.52 2.96 -39.81
C ASN A 12 -6.13 4.17 -38.95
N SER A 13 -6.97 5.20 -38.96
CA SER A 13 -6.94 6.29 -38.00
C SER A 13 -7.32 5.74 -36.62
N GLY A 14 -6.39 5.01 -36.00
CA GLY A 14 -6.48 4.66 -34.60
C GLY A 14 -6.43 5.95 -33.80
N ASN A 15 -7.50 6.22 -33.04
CA ASN A 15 -7.56 7.30 -32.08
C ASN A 15 -6.29 7.30 -31.21
N SER A 16 -5.33 8.16 -31.55
CA SER A 16 -4.23 8.51 -30.66
C SER A 16 -4.83 9.41 -29.59
N VAL A 17 -5.41 8.76 -28.57
CA VAL A 17 -5.79 9.44 -27.34
C VAL A 17 -4.49 9.96 -26.73
N TYR A 18 -4.24 11.25 -26.86
CA TYR A 18 -3.16 11.94 -26.18
C TYR A 18 -3.39 11.81 -24.67
N TRP A 19 -2.78 10.79 -24.07
CA TRP A 19 -2.75 10.68 -22.63
C TRP A 19 -1.84 11.79 -22.10
N SER A 20 -2.43 12.74 -21.36
CA SER A 20 -1.71 13.79 -20.68
C SER A 20 -0.50 13.22 -19.93
N SER A 21 0.66 13.85 -20.09
CA SER A 21 1.95 13.46 -19.49
C SER A 21 1.91 13.31 -17.96
N SER A 22 0.83 13.76 -17.30
CA SER A 22 0.55 13.63 -15.87
C SER A 22 0.60 12.19 -15.35
N PHE A 23 0.32 11.18 -16.19
CA PHE A 23 0.36 9.77 -15.77
C PHE A 23 1.74 9.12 -15.90
N THR A 24 2.74 9.82 -16.43
CA THR A 24 4.11 9.29 -16.53
C THR A 24 4.85 9.25 -15.19
N ARG A 25 4.29 9.88 -14.14
CA ARG A 25 4.90 10.01 -12.81
C ARG A 25 4.02 9.46 -11.69
N GLN A 26 3.44 8.29 -11.91
CA GLN A 26 2.70 7.62 -10.84
C GLN A 26 3.70 7.06 -9.80
N PRO A 27 3.47 7.29 -8.50
CA PRO A 27 4.37 6.82 -7.47
C PRO A 27 4.30 5.30 -7.36
N ALA A 28 5.41 4.69 -6.95
CA ALA A 28 5.39 3.30 -6.51
C ALA A 28 4.55 3.19 -5.24
N ARG A 29 3.78 2.12 -5.10
CA ARG A 29 2.93 1.88 -3.94
C ARG A 29 3.51 0.79 -3.06
N ILE A 30 3.48 1.01 -1.77
CA ILE A 30 3.83 0.01 -0.75
C ILE A 30 2.60 -0.18 0.11
N LEU A 31 2.13 -1.42 0.24
CA LEU A 31 1.07 -1.79 1.15
C LEU A 31 1.68 -2.57 2.32
N ILE A 32 1.43 -2.12 3.54
CA ILE A 32 1.83 -2.81 4.76
C ILE A 32 0.56 -3.21 5.48
N VAL A 33 0.31 -4.51 5.64
CA VAL A 33 -0.88 -5.03 6.32
C VAL A 33 -0.48 -5.55 7.69
N GLU A 34 -1.07 -4.99 8.73
CA GLU A 34 -0.98 -5.55 10.08
C GLU A 34 -2.01 -6.66 10.26
N ALA A 35 -1.54 -7.89 10.20
CA ALA A 35 -2.28 -9.12 10.35
C ALA A 35 -2.09 -9.69 11.76
N LEU A 36 -2.49 -8.90 12.78
CA LEU A 36 -2.39 -9.28 14.18
C LEU A 36 -3.72 -9.85 14.73
N PRO A 37 -3.69 -10.94 15.50
CA PRO A 37 -4.84 -11.42 16.26
C PRO A 37 -5.32 -10.40 17.31
N PRO A 38 -6.61 -10.34 17.65
CA PRO A 38 -7.71 -11.15 17.09
C PRO A 38 -8.37 -10.53 15.84
N SER A 39 -8.14 -9.23 15.58
CA SER A 39 -8.85 -8.49 14.52
C SER A 39 -8.56 -8.99 13.11
N TRP A 40 -7.40 -9.62 12.90
CA TRP A 40 -7.07 -10.26 11.62
C TRP A 40 -8.05 -11.39 11.27
N SER A 41 -8.47 -12.23 12.22
CA SER A 41 -9.44 -13.31 11.97
C SER A 41 -10.76 -12.78 11.40
N GLU A 42 -11.19 -11.60 11.84
CA GLU A 42 -12.46 -10.99 11.43
C GLU A 42 -12.33 -10.27 10.08
N THR A 43 -11.17 -9.69 9.79
CA THR A 43 -10.97 -8.79 8.64
C THR A 43 -10.26 -9.46 7.46
N CYS A 44 -9.54 -10.57 7.68
CA CYS A 44 -8.67 -11.23 6.69
C CYS A 44 -9.38 -11.51 5.37
N MET A 45 -10.52 -12.21 5.41
CA MET A 45 -11.26 -12.60 4.21
C MET A 45 -11.71 -11.38 3.40
N VAL A 46 -12.33 -10.40 4.07
CA VAL A 46 -12.85 -9.19 3.43
C VAL A 46 -11.72 -8.38 2.80
N LEU A 47 -10.59 -8.23 3.50
CA LEU A 47 -9.44 -7.50 2.97
C LEU A 47 -8.82 -8.22 1.78
N CYS A 48 -8.60 -9.54 1.87
CA CYS A 48 -7.99 -10.31 0.79
C CYS A 48 -8.87 -10.31 -0.46
N ASP A 49 -10.19 -10.46 -0.32
CA ASP A 49 -11.12 -10.42 -1.45
C ASP A 49 -11.17 -9.02 -2.08
N ALA A 50 -11.15 -7.96 -1.27
CA ALA A 50 -11.06 -6.59 -1.76
C ALA A 50 -9.76 -6.34 -2.53
N LEU A 51 -8.62 -6.83 -2.01
CA LEU A 51 -7.32 -6.73 -2.67
C LEU A 51 -7.30 -7.51 -3.98
N GLU A 52 -7.83 -8.73 -4.01
CA GLU A 52 -7.87 -9.55 -5.23
C GLU A 52 -8.71 -8.88 -6.33
N ASN A 53 -9.88 -8.35 -5.98
CA ASN A 53 -10.74 -7.59 -6.89
C ASN A 53 -10.04 -6.33 -7.40
N PHE A 54 -9.43 -5.57 -6.50
CA PHE A 54 -8.70 -4.35 -6.82
C PHE A 54 -7.50 -4.62 -7.75
N LEU A 55 -6.69 -5.64 -7.46
CA LEU A 55 -5.52 -5.99 -8.26
C LEU A 55 -5.93 -6.54 -9.62
N SER A 56 -6.98 -7.36 -9.68
CA SER A 56 -7.54 -7.84 -10.95
C SER A 56 -7.99 -6.67 -11.84
N LEU A 57 -8.61 -5.65 -11.26
CA LEU A 57 -8.96 -4.41 -11.98
C LEU A 57 -7.70 -3.64 -12.39
N ALA A 58 -6.80 -3.35 -11.45
CA ALA A 58 -5.60 -2.54 -11.68
C ALA A 58 -4.66 -3.15 -12.75
N CYS A 59 -4.62 -4.47 -12.89
CA CYS A 59 -3.86 -5.18 -13.92
C CYS A 59 -4.48 -5.06 -15.32
N SER A 60 -5.80 -4.93 -15.40
CA SER A 60 -6.57 -5.05 -16.65
C SER A 60 -7.06 -3.71 -17.21
N LEU A 61 -6.93 -2.61 -16.46
CA LEU A 61 -7.31 -1.28 -16.95
C LEU A 61 -6.44 -0.85 -18.14
N ASP A 62 -7.10 -0.39 -19.20
CA ASP A 62 -6.45 0.21 -20.35
C ASP A 62 -5.92 1.63 -20.04
N GLY A 63 -4.95 2.05 -20.85
CA GLY A 63 -4.28 3.35 -20.69
C GLY A 63 -3.15 3.34 -19.64
N PRO A 64 -2.69 4.53 -19.22
CA PRO A 64 -1.54 4.65 -18.32
C PRO A 64 -1.80 4.03 -16.94
N CYS A 65 -0.90 3.17 -16.47
CA CYS A 65 -1.05 2.49 -15.19
C CYS A 65 -1.02 3.49 -14.02
N ARG A 66 -2.05 3.48 -13.17
CA ARG A 66 -2.13 4.34 -11.95
C ARG A 66 -1.27 3.83 -10.80
N ILE A 67 -0.89 2.57 -10.85
CA ILE A 67 -0.09 1.88 -9.83
C ILE A 67 0.99 1.10 -10.60
N PRO A 68 2.00 1.79 -11.13
CA PRO A 68 2.96 1.16 -12.02
C PRO A 68 3.77 0.09 -11.29
N LEU A 69 4.05 0.29 -10.01
CA LEU A 69 4.82 -0.59 -9.15
C LEU A 69 4.10 -0.80 -7.81
N LEU A 70 4.12 -2.04 -7.32
CA LEU A 70 3.56 -2.43 -6.03
C LEU A 70 4.54 -3.31 -5.26
N SER A 71 4.63 -3.10 -3.96
CA SER A 71 5.23 -4.03 -3.00
C SER A 71 4.26 -4.23 -1.83
N LEU A 72 4.26 -5.43 -1.25
CA LEU A 72 3.36 -5.80 -0.16
C LEU A 72 4.15 -6.43 0.99
N TYR A 73 3.90 -5.92 2.18
CA TYR A 73 4.44 -6.39 3.44
C TYR A 73 3.31 -6.81 4.37
N ALA A 74 3.56 -7.83 5.18
CA ALA A 74 2.67 -8.24 6.24
C ALA A 74 3.39 -8.20 7.59
N ILE A 75 2.65 -7.87 8.63
CA ILE A 75 3.12 -7.88 10.01
C ILE A 75 2.23 -8.80 10.81
N SER A 76 2.82 -9.89 11.30
CA SER A 76 2.16 -10.82 12.21
C SER A 76 3.05 -11.04 13.45
N ARG A 77 3.71 -12.20 13.56
CA ARG A 77 4.77 -12.45 14.57
C ARG A 77 6.06 -11.70 14.26
N GLN A 78 6.31 -11.47 12.97
CA GLN A 78 7.44 -10.75 12.43
C GLN A 78 6.99 -9.93 11.22
N GLN A 79 7.88 -9.09 10.71
CA GLN A 79 7.68 -8.34 9.47
C GLN A 79 8.15 -9.21 8.30
N GLU A 80 7.29 -9.40 7.30
CA GLU A 80 7.55 -10.24 6.13
C GLU A 80 7.26 -9.44 4.86
N CYS A 81 8.14 -9.59 3.87
CA CYS A 81 7.95 -9.01 2.54
C CYS A 81 7.31 -10.09 1.64
N LEU A 82 5.98 -10.08 1.54
CA LEU A 82 5.24 -11.05 0.71
C LEU A 82 5.44 -10.78 -0.78
N LEU A 83 5.61 -9.51 -1.16
CA LEU A 83 5.82 -9.11 -2.54
C LEU A 83 6.88 -8.01 -2.63
N PRO A 84 8.09 -8.31 -3.13
CA PRO A 84 9.05 -7.25 -3.49
C PRO A 84 8.48 -6.44 -4.67
N PHE A 85 9.08 -5.29 -4.99
CA PHE A 85 8.58 -4.44 -6.07
C PHE A 85 8.40 -5.18 -7.40
N VAL A 86 7.16 -5.17 -7.90
CA VAL A 86 6.78 -5.71 -9.20
C VAL A 86 5.93 -4.72 -9.97
N GLN A 87 5.95 -4.83 -11.30
CA GLN A 87 5.01 -4.10 -12.14
C GLN A 87 3.61 -4.66 -11.94
N VAL A 88 2.59 -3.81 -11.76
CA VAL A 88 1.22 -4.32 -11.58
C VAL A 88 0.67 -4.86 -12.90
N ARG A 89 0.85 -4.11 -13.99
CA ARG A 89 0.41 -4.56 -15.33
C ARG A 89 1.16 -5.84 -15.71
N GLY A 90 0.43 -6.87 -16.13
CA GLY A 90 0.98 -8.15 -16.59
C GLY A 90 1.42 -9.13 -15.50
N ASN A 91 1.30 -8.80 -14.21
CA ASN A 91 1.75 -9.69 -13.11
C ASN A 91 0.61 -10.23 -12.23
N LEU A 92 -0.61 -10.36 -12.76
CA LEU A 92 -1.78 -10.77 -11.98
C LEU A 92 -1.58 -12.09 -11.23
N ALA A 93 -0.95 -13.10 -11.84
CA ALA A 93 -0.70 -14.38 -11.20
C ALA A 93 0.16 -14.24 -9.92
N ARG A 94 1.23 -13.43 -9.98
CA ARG A 94 2.11 -13.17 -8.84
C ARG A 94 1.42 -12.33 -7.76
N LEU A 95 0.59 -11.37 -8.18
CA LEU A 95 -0.21 -10.55 -7.28
C LEU A 95 -1.24 -11.38 -6.52
N ARG A 96 -1.93 -12.30 -7.19
CA ARG A 96 -2.86 -13.24 -6.55
C ARG A 96 -2.15 -14.19 -5.59
N SER A 97 -1.00 -14.75 -5.98
CA SER A 97 -0.18 -15.57 -5.07
C SER A 97 0.14 -14.82 -3.77
N CYS A 98 0.52 -13.55 -3.86
CA CYS A 98 0.78 -12.74 -2.67
C CYS A 98 -0.47 -12.53 -1.80
N VAL A 99 -1.65 -12.39 -2.40
CA VAL A 99 -2.92 -12.30 -1.64
C VAL A 99 -3.25 -13.63 -0.96
N GLU A 100 -2.99 -14.77 -1.60
CA GLU A 100 -3.13 -16.08 -0.96
C GLU A 100 -2.17 -16.27 0.22
N GLU A 101 -0.92 -15.83 0.07
CA GLU A 101 0.06 -15.85 1.16
C GLU A 101 -0.40 -14.97 2.33
N LEU A 102 -0.93 -13.77 2.04
CA LEU A 102 -1.54 -12.90 3.05
C LEU A 102 -2.72 -13.60 3.75
N ARG A 103 -3.61 -14.23 2.98
CA ARG A 103 -4.78 -14.98 3.50
C ARG A 103 -4.37 -16.15 4.39
N SER A 104 -3.20 -16.75 4.14
CA SER A 104 -2.66 -17.88 4.92
C SER A 104 -2.11 -17.50 6.29
N ILE A 105 -1.95 -16.20 6.58
CA ILE A 105 -1.46 -15.73 7.88
C ILE A 105 -2.48 -16.11 8.96
N PRO A 106 -2.07 -16.80 10.04
CA PRO A 106 -2.97 -17.27 11.06
C PRO A 106 -3.67 -16.09 11.77
N GLY A 107 -4.99 -16.12 11.79
CA GLY A 107 -5.83 -15.19 12.55
C GLY A 107 -5.79 -15.44 14.06
N GLU A 108 -5.54 -16.69 14.46
CA GLU A 108 -5.54 -17.11 15.85
C GLU A 108 -4.12 -17.25 16.42
N GLY A 109 -3.92 -16.76 17.64
CA GLY A 109 -2.70 -16.97 18.41
C GLY A 109 -2.35 -15.82 19.35
N CYS A 110 -1.46 -16.08 20.31
CA CYS A 110 -0.92 -15.05 21.18
C CYS A 110 0.35 -14.47 20.55
N VAL A 111 0.25 -13.30 19.92
CA VAL A 111 1.44 -12.49 19.60
C VAL A 111 1.83 -11.77 20.88
N ARG A 112 2.87 -12.26 21.56
CA ARG A 112 3.40 -11.57 22.75
C ARG A 112 3.95 -10.20 22.33
N GLY A 113 3.19 -9.15 22.64
CA GLY A 113 3.66 -7.77 22.71
C GLY A 113 3.04 -6.85 21.67
N ALA A 114 1.93 -6.20 22.02
CA ALA A 114 1.45 -4.99 21.33
C ALA A 114 2.55 -3.91 21.19
N ALA A 115 3.51 -3.88 22.11
CA ALA A 115 4.70 -3.03 22.05
C ALA A 115 5.61 -3.30 20.83
N ARG A 116 5.59 -4.51 20.26
CA ARG A 116 6.38 -4.86 19.07
C ARG A 116 5.73 -4.40 17.77
N GLY A 117 4.41 -4.20 17.73
CA GLY A 117 3.68 -3.81 16.51
C GLY A 117 4.23 -2.51 15.91
N GLY A 118 4.42 -1.48 16.75
CA GLY A 118 5.00 -0.20 16.33
C GLY A 118 6.43 -0.30 15.80
N GLU A 119 7.27 -1.14 16.42
CA GLU A 119 8.65 -1.39 15.96
C GLU A 119 8.68 -2.15 14.63
N LEU A 120 7.84 -3.16 14.47
CA LEU A 120 7.70 -3.92 13.23
C LEU A 120 7.16 -3.04 12.10
N LEU A 121 6.20 -2.16 12.39
CA LEU A 121 5.68 -1.17 11.44
C LEU A 121 6.79 -0.21 10.98
N ARG A 122 7.53 0.37 11.93
CA ARG A 122 8.70 1.20 11.61
C ARG A 122 9.67 0.41 10.73
N ARG A 123 9.98 -0.84 11.09
CA ARG A 123 10.93 -1.67 10.34
C ARG A 123 10.43 -1.95 8.93
N ALA A 124 9.15 -2.29 8.75
CA ALA A 124 8.54 -2.51 7.45
C ALA A 124 8.65 -1.28 6.55
N VAL A 125 8.36 -0.09 7.08
CA VAL A 125 8.50 1.17 6.33
C VAL A 125 9.94 1.37 5.88
N LEU A 126 10.90 1.26 6.80
CA LEU A 126 12.32 1.47 6.49
C LEU A 126 12.87 0.45 5.50
N ASP A 127 12.54 -0.83 5.69
CA ASP A 127 12.96 -1.91 4.78
C ASP A 127 12.40 -1.69 3.38
N SER A 128 11.11 -1.34 3.28
CA SER A 128 10.44 -1.12 2.01
C SER A 128 11.01 0.09 1.23
N LEU A 129 11.37 1.17 1.93
CA LEU A 129 12.06 2.32 1.33
C LEU A 129 13.48 1.96 0.88
N GLN A 130 14.18 1.11 1.64
CA GLN A 130 15.49 0.62 1.24
C GLN A 130 15.40 -0.29 0.01
N GLN A 131 14.43 -1.21 -0.03
CA GLN A 131 14.17 -2.06 -1.20
C GLN A 131 13.83 -1.21 -2.42
N PHE A 132 13.07 -0.12 -2.27
CA PHE A 132 12.79 0.79 -3.37
C PHE A 132 14.06 1.43 -3.92
N LYS A 133 14.95 1.92 -3.05
CA LYS A 133 16.24 2.50 -3.45
C LYS A 133 17.08 1.49 -4.22
N GLN A 134 17.09 0.23 -3.79
CA GLN A 134 17.80 -0.85 -4.47
C GLN A 134 17.15 -1.18 -5.82
N TYR A 135 15.83 -1.33 -5.86
CA TYR A 135 15.07 -1.63 -7.07
C TYR A 135 15.34 -0.60 -8.18
N ILE A 136 15.22 0.69 -7.87
CA ILE A 136 15.46 1.75 -8.86
C ILE A 136 16.91 1.77 -9.35
N ARG A 137 17.89 1.49 -8.47
CA ARG A 137 19.31 1.38 -8.86
C ARG A 137 19.56 0.23 -9.82
N HIS A 138 18.92 -0.91 -9.64
CA HIS A 138 19.15 -2.11 -10.45
C HIS A 138 18.34 -2.16 -11.75
N THR A 139 17.13 -1.58 -11.76
CA THR A 139 16.27 -1.56 -12.96
C THR A 139 16.56 -0.35 -13.87
N GLY A 140 17.37 0.62 -13.42
CA GLY A 140 17.64 1.90 -14.09
C GLY A 140 18.56 1.90 -15.32
N THR A 141 18.81 0.78 -15.99
CA THR A 141 19.75 0.71 -17.15
C THR A 141 19.15 1.13 -18.50
N GLY A 142 17.92 1.64 -18.55
CA GLY A 142 17.31 2.10 -19.80
C GLY A 142 16.45 3.35 -19.63
N ILE A 143 16.98 4.49 -20.09
CA ILE A 143 16.26 5.72 -20.48
C ILE A 143 15.62 6.52 -19.32
N GLN A 144 16.35 7.55 -18.86
CA GLN A 144 15.84 8.87 -18.41
C GLN A 144 14.62 8.95 -17.45
N ALA A 145 14.35 7.95 -16.59
CA ALA A 145 13.21 7.98 -15.66
C ALA A 145 13.58 7.97 -14.15
N SER A 146 14.87 7.91 -13.81
CA SER A 146 15.34 7.48 -12.47
C SER A 146 15.25 8.51 -11.34
N ASN A 147 14.93 9.78 -11.60
CA ASN A 147 15.07 10.84 -10.57
C ASN A 147 13.75 11.38 -9.99
N ASN A 148 12.58 10.88 -10.43
CA ASN A 148 11.28 11.48 -10.06
C ASN A 148 10.21 10.48 -9.58
N ILE A 149 10.54 9.19 -9.44
CA ILE A 149 9.57 8.21 -8.93
C ILE A 149 9.61 8.29 -7.39
N SER A 150 8.52 8.82 -6.84
CA SER A 150 8.30 8.82 -5.40
C SER A 150 7.56 7.56 -4.97
N VAL A 151 7.56 7.32 -3.67
CA VAL A 151 6.87 6.21 -3.02
C VAL A 151 5.71 6.73 -2.19
N GLU A 152 4.58 6.04 -2.26
CA GLU A 152 3.50 6.20 -1.29
C GLU A 152 3.31 4.90 -0.50
N VAL A 153 3.40 5.00 0.82
CA VAL A 153 3.20 3.89 1.75
C VAL A 153 1.78 3.96 2.30
N THR A 154 1.07 2.83 2.31
CA THR A 154 -0.21 2.67 2.99
C THR A 154 -0.08 1.57 4.02
N VAL A 155 -0.34 1.90 5.28
CA VAL A 155 -0.41 0.97 6.40
C VAL A 155 -1.87 0.67 6.65
N VAL A 156 -2.24 -0.59 6.65
CA VAL A 156 -3.58 -1.08 7.02
C VAL A 156 -3.46 -1.76 8.38
N THR A 157 -4.27 -1.32 9.34
CA THR A 157 -4.15 -1.71 10.75
C THR A 157 -5.51 -1.74 11.42
N SER A 158 -5.69 -2.61 12.41
CA SER A 158 -6.86 -2.54 13.31
C SER A 158 -6.56 -1.74 14.58
N GLN A 159 -5.31 -1.34 14.81
CA GLN A 159 -4.98 -0.48 15.94
C GLN A 159 -5.52 0.95 15.74
N PRO A 160 -5.74 1.70 16.84
CA PRO A 160 -6.13 3.10 16.76
C PRO A 160 -5.17 3.91 15.88
N GLY A 161 -5.67 4.43 14.75
CA GLY A 161 -4.84 5.03 13.71
C GLY A 161 -4.01 6.22 14.21
N ARG A 162 -4.57 7.04 15.10
CA ARG A 162 -3.83 8.14 15.75
C ARG A 162 -2.63 7.66 16.56
N GLY A 163 -2.76 6.51 17.24
CA GLY A 163 -1.67 5.89 17.98
C GLY A 163 -0.56 5.41 17.05
N VAL A 164 -0.93 4.73 15.97
CA VAL A 164 0.01 4.25 14.94
C VAL A 164 0.76 5.40 14.27
N VAL A 165 0.05 6.49 13.91
CA VAL A 165 0.67 7.69 13.34
C VAL A 165 1.73 8.26 14.30
N ARG A 166 1.40 8.48 15.58
CA ARG A 166 2.36 8.99 16.57
C ARG A 166 3.59 8.08 16.74
N GLN A 167 3.38 6.76 16.72
CA GLN A 167 4.48 5.79 16.82
C GLN A 167 5.40 5.87 15.59
N LEU A 168 4.83 5.95 14.39
CA LEU A 168 5.57 6.07 13.14
C LEU A 168 6.29 7.42 13.04
N GLU A 169 5.67 8.53 13.42
CA GLU A 169 6.31 9.85 13.46
C GLU A 169 7.54 9.85 14.39
N LYS A 170 7.37 9.32 15.61
CA LYS A 170 8.49 9.18 16.56
C LYS A 170 9.56 8.24 16.02
N GLY A 171 9.15 7.13 15.40
CA GLY A 171 10.05 6.13 14.84
C GLY A 171 10.82 6.63 13.62
N LEU A 172 10.20 7.44 12.75
CA LEU A 172 10.80 7.80 11.47
C LEU A 172 11.53 9.15 11.50
N LYS A 173 11.56 9.84 12.66
CA LYS A 173 12.13 11.19 12.81
C LYS A 173 13.54 11.36 12.22
N ASP A 174 14.42 10.38 12.43
CA ASP A 174 15.82 10.44 12.01
C ASP A 174 16.12 9.53 10.79
N ALA A 175 15.07 9.08 10.10
CA ALA A 175 15.20 8.19 8.95
C ALA A 175 15.37 8.96 7.63
N ASP A 176 16.05 8.34 6.66
CA ASP A 176 16.14 8.85 5.29
C ASP A 176 14.85 8.54 4.51
N LEU A 177 13.93 9.51 4.53
CA LEU A 177 12.62 9.47 3.88
C LEU A 177 12.58 10.20 2.53
N VAL A 178 13.71 10.53 1.91
CA VAL A 178 13.76 11.39 0.70
C VAL A 178 12.87 10.89 -0.45
N SER A 179 12.71 9.58 -0.60
CA SER A 179 11.84 8.99 -1.64
C SER A 179 10.36 8.90 -1.24
N LEU A 180 10.02 9.10 0.02
CA LEU A 180 8.67 8.96 0.55
C LEU A 180 7.88 10.26 0.31
N LYS A 181 6.86 10.18 -0.55
CA LYS A 181 5.94 11.31 -0.81
C LYS A 181 4.79 11.33 0.19
N ARG A 182 4.29 10.17 0.60
CA ARG A 182 3.15 10.05 1.50
C ARG A 182 3.20 8.75 2.29
N LEU A 183 2.87 8.82 3.58
CA LEU A 183 2.55 7.67 4.42
C LEU A 183 1.11 7.83 4.90
N LEU A 184 0.26 6.88 4.57
CA LEU A 184 -1.15 6.83 4.97
C LEU A 184 -1.35 5.68 5.96
N VAL A 185 -2.10 5.94 7.03
CA VAL A 185 -2.58 4.89 7.95
C VAL A 185 -4.08 4.74 7.76
N VAL A 186 -4.52 3.53 7.45
CA VAL A 186 -5.91 3.13 7.27
C VAL A 186 -6.27 2.23 8.44
N GLN A 187 -7.15 2.72 9.30
CA GLN A 187 -7.72 1.92 10.37
C GLN A 187 -8.91 1.13 9.83
N ILE A 188 -8.89 -0.19 10.01
CA ILE A 188 -10.04 -1.08 9.74
C ILE A 188 -10.70 -1.41 11.06
N TYR A 189 -12.00 -1.13 11.13
CA TYR A 189 -12.85 -1.50 12.25
C TYR A 189 -13.58 -2.79 11.93
N SER A 190 -13.73 -3.65 12.92
CA SER A 190 -14.68 -4.75 12.81
C SER A 190 -16.10 -4.28 13.11
N ALA A 191 -17.10 -5.03 12.67
CA ALA A 191 -18.51 -4.67 12.86
C ALA A 191 -18.90 -4.55 14.36
N ALA A 192 -18.19 -5.25 15.25
CA ALA A 192 -18.42 -5.16 16.69
C ALA A 192 -17.92 -3.82 17.29
N GLU A 193 -16.91 -3.21 16.66
CA GLU A 193 -16.27 -1.97 17.13
C GLU A 193 -16.99 -0.71 16.64
N TRP A 194 -17.75 -0.81 15.54
CA TRP A 194 -18.49 0.31 14.94
C TRP A 194 -19.62 0.84 15.84
N GLY A 195 -20.11 0.03 16.79
CA GLY A 195 -21.17 0.41 17.73
C GLY A 195 -20.70 1.18 18.96
N GLN A 196 -19.40 1.38 19.15
CA GLN A 196 -18.84 2.19 20.23
C GLN A 196 -18.45 3.56 19.68
N ASP A 197 -19.42 4.45 19.57
CA ASP A 197 -19.15 5.88 19.39
C ASP A 197 -18.24 6.36 20.52
N ASN A 198 -17.00 6.73 20.18
CA ASN A 198 -16.11 7.43 21.09
C ASN A 198 -16.78 8.76 21.48
N PRO A 199 -17.03 9.04 22.79
CA PRO A 199 -17.44 10.37 23.18
C PRO A 199 -16.33 11.37 22.81
N SER A 200 -16.70 12.42 22.10
CA SER A 200 -15.82 13.56 21.81
C SER A 200 -15.32 14.15 23.14
N PRO A 201 -14.03 14.49 23.29
CA PRO A 201 -13.52 15.09 24.52
C PRO A 201 -13.74 16.61 24.51
N GLU A 202 -14.97 17.06 24.76
CA GLU A 202 -15.36 18.45 25.06
C GLU A 202 -16.62 18.33 25.96
N ASP A 203 -16.75 18.80 27.20
CA ASP A 203 -15.96 19.61 28.12
C ASP A 203 -16.26 19.12 29.55
N THR A 204 -15.23 18.75 30.32
CA THR A 204 -15.37 18.64 31.79
C THR A 204 -14.90 19.94 32.40
N HIS A 205 -15.68 21.01 32.26
CA HIS A 205 -15.57 22.14 33.18
C HIS A 205 -16.28 21.75 34.48
N ALA A 206 -15.48 21.25 35.42
CA ALA A 206 -15.85 21.17 36.81
C ALA A 206 -15.89 22.59 37.40
N ASP A 207 -17.05 23.23 37.40
CA ASP A 207 -17.31 24.36 38.30
C ASP A 207 -17.68 23.79 39.66
N THR A 208 -16.66 23.63 40.51
CA THR A 208 -16.82 23.53 41.95
C THR A 208 -16.01 24.69 42.54
N GLU A 209 -16.67 25.80 42.90
CA GLU A 209 -16.39 26.59 44.11
C GLU A 209 -17.20 27.89 44.13
N GLY A 210 -17.85 28.15 45.27
CA GLY A 210 -18.56 29.40 45.52
C GLY A 210 -19.59 29.31 46.63
N ARG A 211 -19.16 28.91 47.84
CA ARG A 211 -19.83 29.29 49.09
C ARG A 211 -19.65 30.80 49.28
N ASP A 212 -20.74 31.53 49.40
CA ASP A 212 -21.07 32.39 50.56
C ASP A 212 -22.49 32.96 50.41
#